data_AF-A0A316X6Y7-F1
#
_entry.id   AF-A0A316X6Y7-F1
#
_cell.length_a   1.000
_cell.length_b   1.000
_cell.length_c   1.000
_cell.angle_alpha   90.00
_cell.angle_beta   90.00
_cell.angle_gamma   90.00
#
_symmetry.space_group_name_H-M   'P 1'
#
loop_
_entity.id
_entity.type
_entity.pdbx_description
1 polymer ?
#
loop_
_entity_poly.entity_id
_entity_poly.type
_entity_poly.pdbx_seq_one_letter_code
_entity_poly.pdbx_strand_id
1 'polypeptide(L)'
;MMNKFSIIIFFLFCTYNAQKKITPKKPVVKPVLKTNYKLACGVSGVNFKKIDNWYNEKYVNDKISPYNFKKSKSIKKVKEQYSFKKDQLFHSGKKVDSLLVYYRQSENINYLVYIVNGMSTGYTINANNNPQPSMYSVTYNKDGDITYNYLESNVFLAKGSGSFKGYYYAEWNGKNQSFSKEILKEEGEVKNNYKVGEWKYYNNEGKIDSVKTYTLKDAVDVRFPQCIFNKNEPCY
;
A
#
# COMPACT_ATOMS: atom_id res chain seq x y z
N MET A 1 -46.82 50.56 -67.03
CA MET A 1 -46.68 49.25 -66.34
C MET A 1 -45.25 48.78 -66.51
N MET A 2 -44.42 48.92 -65.48
CA MET A 2 -43.04 48.45 -65.43
C MET A 2 -42.95 47.38 -64.35
N ASN A 3 -42.66 46.13 -64.71
CA ASN A 3 -42.20 45.12 -63.77
C ASN A 3 -40.82 44.65 -64.24
N LYS A 4 -39.79 45.13 -63.56
CA LYS A 4 -38.41 44.68 -63.73
C LYS A 4 -38.24 43.41 -62.91
N PHE A 5 -38.03 42.27 -63.57
CA PHE A 5 -37.50 41.06 -62.95
C PHE A 5 -35.97 41.19 -62.89
N SER A 6 -35.43 41.33 -61.68
CA SER A 6 -33.99 41.15 -61.44
C SER A 6 -33.77 39.77 -60.83
N ILE A 7 -33.10 38.93 -61.61
CA ILE A 7 -32.54 37.64 -61.20
C ILE A 7 -31.20 37.94 -60.51
N ILE A 8 -31.07 37.57 -59.23
CA ILE A 8 -29.80 37.63 -58.49
C ILE A 8 -29.20 36.22 -58.49
N ILE A 9 -28.16 36.02 -59.31
CA ILE A 9 -27.31 34.82 -59.29
C ILE A 9 -26.21 35.08 -58.26
N PHE A 10 -26.23 34.32 -57.16
CA PHE A 10 -25.16 34.33 -56.16
C PHE A 10 -23.98 33.50 -56.66
N PHE A 11 -22.90 34.16 -57.07
CA PHE A 11 -21.58 33.52 -57.23
C PHE A 11 -20.93 33.34 -55.86
N LEU A 12 -20.99 32.12 -55.33
CA LEU A 12 -20.19 31.69 -54.19
C LEU A 12 -18.72 31.56 -54.62
N PHE A 13 -17.91 32.59 -54.37
CA PHE A 13 -16.46 32.48 -54.39
C PHE A 13 -15.99 31.67 -53.18
N CYS A 14 -15.73 30.38 -53.38
CA CYS A 14 -14.96 29.57 -52.44
C CYS A 14 -13.50 30.03 -52.44
N THR A 15 -13.16 30.97 -51.56
CA THR A 15 -11.75 31.26 -51.24
C THR A 15 -11.20 30.09 -50.42
N TYR A 16 -10.47 29.21 -51.08
CA TYR A 16 -9.66 28.16 -50.47
C TYR A 16 -8.49 28.81 -49.71
N ASN A 17 -8.70 29.19 -48.45
CA ASN A 17 -7.60 29.50 -47.54
C ASN A 17 -6.93 28.19 -47.14
N ALA A 18 -5.86 27.84 -47.86
CA ALA A 18 -4.93 26.78 -47.45
C ALA A 18 -4.29 27.18 -46.11
N GLN A 19 -4.90 26.74 -45.01
CA GLN A 19 -4.30 26.86 -43.68
C GLN A 19 -2.99 26.07 -43.68
N LYS A 20 -1.86 26.78 -43.60
CA LYS A 20 -0.56 26.16 -43.34
C LYS A 20 -0.66 25.35 -42.06
N LYS A 21 -0.53 24.02 -42.19
CA LYS A 21 -0.51 23.07 -41.08
C LYS A 21 0.59 23.49 -40.11
N ILE A 22 0.22 23.94 -38.92
CA ILE A 22 1.17 24.30 -37.86
C ILE A 22 1.88 23.01 -37.46
N THR A 23 3.15 22.89 -37.81
CA THR A 23 3.99 21.79 -37.35
C THR A 23 4.06 21.87 -35.82
N PRO A 24 3.65 20.84 -35.07
CA PRO A 24 3.71 20.90 -33.61
C PRO A 24 5.16 21.07 -33.20
N LYS A 25 5.50 22.24 -32.63
CA LYS A 25 6.81 22.45 -32.00
C LYS A 25 6.91 21.43 -30.87
N LYS A 26 7.91 20.55 -30.96
CA LYS A 26 8.27 19.61 -29.90
C LYS A 26 8.35 20.41 -28.58
N PRO A 27 7.63 20.01 -27.52
CA PRO A 27 7.58 20.80 -26.30
C PRO A 27 9.01 21.03 -25.81
N VAL A 28 9.35 22.30 -25.60
CA VAL A 28 10.64 22.66 -25.00
C VAL A 28 10.61 22.08 -23.60
N VAL A 29 11.33 20.97 -23.42
CA VAL A 29 11.55 20.36 -22.12
C VAL A 29 12.34 21.38 -21.31
N LYS A 30 11.64 22.14 -20.46
CA LYS A 30 12.30 23.01 -19.48
C LYS A 30 13.21 22.09 -18.66
N PRO A 31 14.50 22.44 -18.45
CA PRO A 31 15.37 21.66 -17.60
C PRO A 31 14.69 21.51 -16.24
N VAL A 32 14.57 20.27 -15.79
CA VAL A 32 14.00 19.94 -14.48
C VAL A 32 14.81 20.72 -13.46
N LEU A 33 14.20 21.75 -12.87
CA LEU A 33 14.77 22.45 -11.74
C LEU A 33 15.05 21.39 -10.68
N LYS A 34 16.34 21.17 -10.38
CA LYS A 34 16.78 20.37 -9.24
C LYS A 34 16.30 21.09 -7.99
N THR A 35 15.07 20.80 -7.61
CA THR A 35 14.49 21.21 -6.36
C THR A 35 15.15 20.34 -5.31
N ASN A 36 16.11 20.93 -4.59
CA ASN A 36 16.60 20.37 -3.34
C ASN A 36 15.44 20.45 -2.34
N TYR A 37 14.52 19.49 -2.42
CA TYR A 37 13.51 19.31 -1.40
C TYR A 37 14.22 18.88 -0.11
N LYS A 38 14.36 19.82 0.83
CA LYS A 38 14.59 19.48 2.22
C LYS A 38 13.31 18.77 2.69
N LEU A 39 13.42 17.49 3.01
CA LEU A 39 12.31 16.71 3.54
C LEU A 39 11.74 17.44 4.77
N ALA A 40 10.43 17.70 4.76
CA ALA A 40 9.73 18.44 5.82
C ALA A 40 9.74 17.67 7.15
N CYS A 41 9.90 16.35 7.09
CA CYS A 41 10.22 15.52 8.25
C CYS A 41 11.74 15.47 8.35
N GLY A 42 12.29 16.00 9.45
CA GLY A 42 13.71 15.87 9.77
C GLY A 42 14.17 14.42 9.59
N VAL A 43 15.40 14.25 9.11
CA VAL A 43 16.04 12.94 8.91
C VAL A 43 15.76 12.09 10.15
N SER A 44 14.86 11.10 10.04
CA SER A 44 14.61 10.20 11.16
C SER A 44 15.95 9.49 11.41
N GLY A 45 16.52 9.68 12.59
CA GLY A 45 17.90 9.32 12.92
C GLY A 45 18.22 7.82 12.95
N VAL A 46 17.38 6.98 12.32
CA VAL A 46 17.60 5.54 12.23
C VAL A 46 18.20 5.22 10.85
N ASN A 47 19.52 5.20 10.80
CA ASN A 47 20.25 4.66 9.66
C ASN A 47 20.15 3.13 9.66
N PHE A 48 19.21 2.58 8.87
CA PHE A 48 19.12 1.14 8.66
C PHE A 48 20.33 0.63 7.88
N LYS A 49 20.98 -0.43 8.36
CA LYS A 49 22.15 -1.03 7.70
C LYS A 49 21.83 -1.68 6.36
N LYS A 50 20.58 -2.11 6.19
CA LYS A 50 20.08 -2.70 4.96
C LYS A 50 18.71 -2.14 4.62
N ILE A 51 18.46 -1.98 3.32
CA ILE A 51 17.15 -1.72 2.75
C ILE A 51 16.84 -2.87 1.79
N ASP A 52 15.61 -3.37 1.81
CA ASP A 52 15.16 -4.42 0.90
C ASP A 52 13.76 -4.12 0.36
N ASN A 53 13.47 -4.63 -0.84
CA ASN A 53 12.19 -4.39 -1.51
C ASN A 53 11.51 -5.73 -1.74
N TRP A 54 10.33 -5.90 -1.17
CA TRP A 54 9.56 -7.15 -1.22
C TRP A 54 8.22 -6.88 -1.92
N TYR A 55 7.63 -7.88 -2.55
CA TYR A 55 6.29 -7.76 -3.12
C TYR A 55 5.50 -9.07 -2.99
N ASN A 56 4.19 -8.94 -2.90
CA ASN A 56 3.26 -10.05 -2.90
C ASN A 56 2.86 -10.43 -4.33
N GLU A 57 3.46 -11.49 -4.86
CA GLU A 57 3.21 -11.99 -6.21
C GLU A 57 1.74 -12.39 -6.48
N LYS A 58 0.93 -12.60 -5.44
CA LYS A 58 -0.50 -12.92 -5.58
C LYS A 58 -1.34 -11.71 -5.96
N TYR A 59 -0.93 -10.51 -5.54
CA TYR A 59 -1.74 -9.29 -5.61
C TYR A 59 -1.09 -8.18 -6.46
N VAL A 60 0.08 -8.46 -7.03
CA VAL A 60 0.85 -7.52 -7.83
C VAL A 60 1.06 -8.10 -9.23
N ASN A 61 0.63 -7.36 -10.24
CA ASN A 61 0.82 -7.71 -11.64
C ASN A 61 2.02 -6.94 -12.20
N ASP A 62 3.08 -7.68 -12.53
CA ASP A 62 4.33 -7.15 -13.05
C ASP A 62 4.20 -6.42 -14.41
N LYS A 63 3.11 -6.67 -15.14
CA LYS A 63 2.84 -6.04 -16.45
C LYS A 63 2.16 -4.67 -16.36
N ILE A 64 1.48 -4.38 -15.25
CA ILE A 64 0.63 -3.18 -15.13
C ILE A 64 1.33 -2.08 -14.32
N SER A 65 2.17 -2.46 -13.37
CA SER A 65 2.75 -1.48 -12.46
C SER A 65 3.87 -0.64 -13.12
N PRO A 66 3.86 0.70 -12.95
CA PRO A 66 4.90 1.58 -13.46
C PRO A 66 6.26 1.43 -12.73
N TYR A 67 6.31 0.62 -11.66
CA TYR A 67 7.51 0.40 -10.86
C TYR A 67 8.36 -0.78 -11.37
N ASN A 68 9.68 -0.57 -11.38
CA ASN A 68 10.63 -1.58 -11.84
C ASN A 68 10.85 -2.68 -10.78
N PHE A 69 10.16 -3.81 -10.93
CA PHE A 69 10.27 -4.98 -10.06
C PHE A 69 11.60 -5.73 -10.15
N LYS A 70 12.50 -5.40 -11.08
CA LYS A 70 13.78 -6.13 -11.24
C LYS A 70 14.64 -6.15 -9.97
N LYS A 71 14.44 -5.19 -9.07
CA LYS A 71 15.16 -5.10 -7.79
C LYS A 71 14.34 -5.58 -6.59
N SER A 72 13.07 -5.97 -6.79
CA SER A 72 12.17 -6.43 -5.73
C SER A 72 12.10 -7.94 -5.69
N LYS A 73 11.90 -8.50 -4.50
CA LYS A 73 11.85 -9.94 -4.25
C LYS A 73 10.41 -10.37 -4.01
N SER A 74 9.98 -11.43 -4.68
CA SER A 74 8.70 -12.07 -4.36
C SER A 74 8.74 -12.64 -2.95
N ILE A 75 7.59 -12.84 -2.31
CA ILE A 75 7.50 -13.49 -1.01
C ILE A 75 8.12 -14.89 -1.07
N LYS A 76 7.97 -15.63 -2.18
CA LYS A 76 8.69 -16.90 -2.38
C LYS A 76 10.20 -16.74 -2.21
N LYS A 77 10.83 -15.77 -2.89
CA LYS A 77 12.28 -15.51 -2.77
C LYS A 77 12.68 -14.99 -1.38
N VAL A 78 11.80 -14.21 -0.74
CA VAL A 78 12.02 -13.75 0.64
C VAL A 78 12.10 -14.94 1.59
N LYS A 79 11.21 -15.93 1.47
CA LYS A 79 11.21 -17.16 2.28
C LYS A 79 12.46 -18.03 2.09
N GLU A 80 13.11 -17.95 0.94
CA GLU A 80 14.36 -18.66 0.66
C GLU A 80 15.58 -17.97 1.31
N GLN A 81 15.57 -16.64 1.40
CA GLN A 81 16.71 -15.84 1.88
C GLN A 81 16.63 -15.53 3.37
N TYR A 82 15.41 -15.44 3.89
CA TYR A 82 15.11 -15.03 5.25
C TYR A 82 14.42 -16.15 6.02
N SER A 83 14.57 -16.14 7.34
CA SER A 83 13.82 -17.02 8.23
C SER A 83 13.52 -16.32 9.54
N PHE A 84 12.39 -16.64 10.17
CA PHE A 84 12.11 -16.25 11.55
C PHE A 84 12.39 -17.42 12.50
N LYS A 85 13.15 -17.14 13.56
CA LYS A 85 13.39 -18.08 14.67
C LYS A 85 13.26 -17.33 15.97
N LYS A 86 12.38 -17.78 16.87
CA LYS A 86 12.11 -17.14 18.17
C LYS A 86 11.89 -15.62 18.02
N ASP A 87 10.96 -15.23 17.12
CA ASP A 87 10.60 -13.85 16.79
C ASP A 87 11.73 -12.96 16.22
N GLN A 88 12.86 -13.55 15.83
CA GLN A 88 13.97 -12.84 15.22
C GLN A 88 14.14 -13.22 13.75
N LEU A 89 14.34 -12.21 12.90
CA LEU A 89 14.65 -12.33 11.50
C LEU A 89 16.14 -12.63 11.29
N PHE A 90 16.41 -13.65 10.50
CA PHE A 90 17.72 -14.04 10.02
C PHE A 90 17.79 -13.92 8.50
N HIS A 91 18.93 -13.54 7.97
CA HIS A 91 19.25 -13.54 6.54
C HIS A 91 20.50 -14.40 6.32
N SER A 92 20.39 -15.46 5.51
CA SER A 92 21.49 -16.42 5.29
C SER A 92 22.09 -16.95 6.60
N GLY A 93 21.24 -17.26 7.58
CA GLY A 93 21.63 -17.79 8.88
C GLY A 93 22.18 -16.78 9.89
N LYS A 94 22.43 -15.53 9.49
CA LYS A 94 22.89 -14.45 10.40
C LYS A 94 21.70 -13.60 10.85
N LYS A 95 21.65 -13.25 12.13
CA LYS A 95 20.62 -12.36 12.66
C LYS A 95 20.72 -11.01 11.94
N VAL A 96 19.58 -10.49 11.51
CA VAL A 96 19.50 -9.16 10.90
C VAL A 96 19.78 -8.12 11.97
N ASP A 97 20.69 -7.18 11.71
CA ASP A 97 20.96 -6.08 12.62
C ASP A 97 19.89 -4.99 12.50
N SER A 98 19.84 -4.28 11.38
CA SER A 98 18.71 -3.40 11.08
C SER A 98 18.35 -3.46 9.60
N LEU A 99 17.04 -3.53 9.34
CA LEU A 99 16.49 -3.66 8.00
C LEU A 99 15.22 -2.83 7.87
N LEU A 100 15.19 -1.98 6.84
CA LEU A 100 13.98 -1.34 6.34
C LEU A 100 13.47 -2.13 5.14
N VAL A 101 12.21 -2.56 5.20
CA VAL A 101 11.57 -3.24 4.08
C VAL A 101 10.50 -2.35 3.47
N TYR A 102 10.63 -2.11 2.16
CA TYR A 102 9.55 -1.60 1.34
C TYR A 102 8.77 -2.80 0.80
N TYR A 103 7.65 -3.11 1.42
CA TYR A 103 6.83 -4.26 1.04
C TYR A 103 5.58 -3.81 0.29
N ARG A 104 5.43 -4.28 -0.95
CA ARG A 104 4.21 -4.05 -1.72
C ARG A 104 3.21 -5.18 -1.48
N GLN A 105 2.17 -4.90 -0.71
CA GLN A 105 1.11 -5.87 -0.41
C GLN A 105 0.14 -6.03 -1.58
N SER A 106 -0.18 -4.94 -2.28
CA SER A 106 -1.03 -4.95 -3.48
C SER A 106 -0.65 -3.81 -4.43
N GLU A 107 -1.34 -3.66 -5.55
CA GLU A 107 -1.13 -2.52 -6.45
C GLU A 107 -1.23 -1.16 -5.74
N ASN A 108 -2.10 -1.09 -4.71
CA ASN A 108 -2.46 0.15 -4.02
C ASN A 108 -2.00 0.22 -2.58
N ILE A 109 -1.29 -0.78 -2.04
CA ILE A 109 -0.94 -0.82 -0.63
C ILE A 109 0.53 -1.18 -0.47
N ASN A 110 1.28 -0.31 0.21
CA ASN A 110 2.69 -0.51 0.54
C ASN A 110 2.91 -0.41 2.04
N TYR A 111 3.67 -1.33 2.62
CA TYR A 111 4.12 -1.27 3.99
C TYR A 111 5.58 -0.83 4.03
N LEU A 112 5.88 0.10 4.94
CA LEU A 112 7.24 0.45 5.31
C LEU A 112 7.54 -0.20 6.66
N VAL A 113 8.29 -1.29 6.64
CA VAL A 113 8.44 -2.20 7.79
C VAL A 113 9.80 -2.02 8.41
N TYR A 114 9.83 -1.91 9.74
CA TYR A 114 11.01 -1.56 10.51
C TYR A 114 11.47 -2.74 11.35
N ILE A 115 12.68 -3.24 11.08
CA ILE A 115 13.26 -4.37 11.79
C ILE A 115 14.58 -3.93 12.44
N VAL A 116 14.69 -4.12 13.75
CA VAL A 116 15.84 -3.72 14.56
C VAL A 116 16.24 -4.87 15.48
N ASN A 117 17.52 -5.21 15.50
CA ASN A 117 18.10 -6.37 16.16
C ASN A 117 17.34 -7.68 15.85
N GLY A 118 16.90 -7.82 14.60
CA GLY A 118 16.12 -8.95 14.10
C GLY A 118 14.63 -8.91 14.48
N MET A 119 14.20 -8.00 15.35
CA MET A 119 12.80 -7.91 15.78
C MET A 119 12.04 -6.90 14.94
N SER A 120 10.83 -7.25 14.51
CA SER A 120 9.91 -6.28 13.89
C SER A 120 9.45 -5.30 14.97
N THR A 121 9.53 -4.00 14.68
CA THR A 121 9.10 -2.92 15.59
C THR A 121 7.77 -2.30 15.15
N GLY A 122 7.33 -2.61 13.94
CA GLY A 122 6.10 -2.09 13.36
C GLY A 122 6.24 -1.80 11.88
N TYR A 123 5.21 -1.19 11.33
CA TYR A 123 5.19 -0.72 9.95
C TYR A 123 4.21 0.44 9.75
N THR A 124 4.51 1.30 8.79
CA THR A 124 3.59 2.32 8.26
C THR A 124 2.91 1.79 7.01
N ILE A 125 1.63 2.11 6.80
CA ILE A 125 0.85 1.54 5.69
C ILE A 125 0.41 2.62 4.71
N ASN A 126 1.14 2.78 3.61
CA ASN A 126 0.79 3.72 2.56
C ASN A 126 -0.23 3.11 1.59
N ALA A 127 -1.48 3.58 1.67
CA ALA A 127 -2.49 3.33 0.65
C ALA A 127 -2.36 4.37 -0.48
N ASN A 128 -2.44 3.93 -1.73
CA ASN A 128 -2.43 4.81 -2.90
C ASN A 128 -3.58 5.81 -2.80
N ASN A 129 -3.36 6.99 -3.36
CA ASN A 129 -4.25 8.14 -3.26
C ASN A 129 -4.42 8.70 -1.84
N ASN A 130 -3.78 8.18 -0.79
CA ASN A 130 -3.74 8.86 0.51
C ASN A 130 -2.48 9.74 0.65
N PRO A 131 -2.52 10.81 1.47
CA PRO A 131 -1.32 11.60 1.78
C PRO A 131 -0.20 10.72 2.36
N GLN A 132 1.05 11.06 2.06
CA GLN A 132 2.23 10.34 2.57
C GLN A 132 3.03 11.22 3.56
N PRO A 133 3.47 10.66 4.70
CA PRO A 133 3.13 9.33 5.21
C PRO A 133 1.65 9.24 5.57
N SER A 134 1.06 8.06 5.38
CA SER A 134 -0.32 7.83 5.79
C SER A 134 -0.44 7.78 7.31
N MET A 135 -1.68 7.92 7.82
CA MET A 135 -1.98 7.82 9.25
C MET A 135 -2.05 6.37 9.77
N TYR A 136 -2.02 5.39 8.87
CA TYR A 136 -2.13 3.98 9.21
C TYR A 136 -0.79 3.40 9.63
N SER A 137 -0.78 2.72 10.78
CA SER A 137 0.44 2.08 11.28
C SER A 137 0.14 0.93 12.22
N VAL A 138 1.13 0.06 12.37
CA VAL A 138 1.14 -0.96 13.40
C VAL A 138 2.44 -0.84 14.17
N THR A 139 2.39 -0.91 15.49
CA THR A 139 3.57 -0.84 16.36
C THR A 139 3.62 -2.06 17.27
N TYR A 140 4.82 -2.60 17.45
CA TYR A 140 5.10 -3.67 18.40
C TYR A 140 6.06 -3.13 19.47
N ASN A 141 5.64 -3.11 20.73
CA ASN A 141 6.51 -2.70 21.81
C ASN A 141 7.33 -3.89 22.36
N LYS A 142 8.27 -3.59 23.27
CA LYS A 142 9.15 -4.61 23.87
C LYS A 142 8.42 -5.55 24.82
N ASP A 143 7.28 -5.13 25.35
CA ASP A 143 6.44 -5.91 26.26
C ASP A 143 5.54 -6.92 25.51
N GLY A 144 5.55 -6.84 24.17
CA GLY A 144 4.77 -7.69 23.28
C GLY A 144 3.38 -7.13 22.97
N ASP A 145 3.07 -5.91 23.40
CA ASP A 145 1.82 -5.26 23.02
C ASP A 145 1.85 -4.82 21.56
N ILE A 146 0.67 -4.89 20.93
CA ILE A 146 0.45 -4.48 19.55
C ILE A 146 -0.59 -3.37 19.52
N THR A 147 -0.30 -2.31 18.79
CA THR A 147 -1.28 -1.27 18.46
C THR A 147 -1.42 -1.17 16.95
N TYR A 148 -2.65 -1.25 16.47
CA TYR A 148 -3.04 -0.97 15.09
C TYR A 148 -3.75 0.38 15.08
N ASN A 149 -3.20 1.34 14.36
CA ASN A 149 -3.76 2.68 14.20
C ASN A 149 -4.47 2.77 12.85
N TYR A 150 -5.77 3.03 12.92
CA TYR A 150 -6.63 3.39 11.78
C TYR A 150 -7.01 4.88 11.91
N LEU A 151 -7.75 5.44 10.96
CA LEU A 151 -8.15 6.85 11.00
C LEU A 151 -9.14 7.14 12.14
N GLU A 152 -10.15 6.28 12.28
CA GLU A 152 -11.25 6.49 13.25
C GLU A 152 -11.18 5.52 14.43
N SER A 153 -10.33 4.48 14.34
CA SER A 153 -10.28 3.39 15.31
C SER A 153 -8.83 3.03 15.67
N ASN A 154 -8.64 2.56 16.91
CA ASN A 154 -7.39 1.94 17.32
C ASN A 154 -7.69 0.56 17.90
N VAL A 155 -6.88 -0.43 17.55
CA VAL A 155 -6.96 -1.78 18.12
C VAL A 155 -5.72 -2.05 18.93
N PHE A 156 -5.91 -2.44 20.18
CA PHE A 156 -4.86 -2.75 21.13
C PHE A 156 -4.93 -4.22 21.53
N LEU A 157 -3.80 -4.92 21.39
CA LEU A 157 -3.63 -6.30 21.85
C LEU A 157 -2.58 -6.34 22.94
N ALA A 158 -3.01 -6.54 24.19
CA ALA A 158 -2.12 -6.64 25.34
C ALA A 158 -1.32 -7.94 25.26
N LYS A 159 0.01 -7.85 25.18
CA LYS A 159 0.93 -8.98 25.01
C LYS A 159 0.48 -9.91 23.88
N GLY A 160 0.03 -9.33 22.77
CA GLY A 160 -0.47 -10.05 21.61
C GLY A 160 -1.81 -10.75 21.82
N SER A 161 -2.61 -10.36 22.81
CA SER A 161 -3.93 -10.96 23.07
C SER A 161 -5.02 -9.91 23.20
N GLY A 162 -6.21 -10.23 22.71
CA GLY A 162 -7.39 -9.35 22.76
C GLY A 162 -8.35 -9.53 21.60
N SER A 163 -9.43 -8.76 21.61
CA SER A 163 -10.35 -8.67 20.47
C SER A 163 -9.73 -7.83 19.36
N PHE A 164 -9.74 -8.34 18.15
CA PHE A 164 -9.16 -7.70 16.99
C PHE A 164 -10.24 -7.28 15.99
N LYS A 165 -10.06 -6.09 15.40
CA LYS A 165 -10.83 -5.59 14.26
C LYS A 165 -9.87 -4.99 13.23
N GLY A 166 -9.89 -5.52 12.03
CA GLY A 166 -9.18 -4.97 10.88
C GLY A 166 -10.12 -4.23 9.97
N TYR A 167 -9.66 -3.14 9.36
CA TYR A 167 -10.45 -2.29 8.47
C TYR A 167 -9.81 -2.16 7.10
N TYR A 168 -10.66 -1.98 6.07
CA TYR A 168 -10.24 -1.46 4.78
C TYR A 168 -9.81 0.00 4.92
N TYR A 169 -8.75 0.39 4.21
CA TYR A 169 -8.23 1.75 4.25
C TYR A 169 -9.20 2.71 3.55
N ALA A 170 -9.54 3.80 4.23
CA ALA A 170 -10.35 4.86 3.68
C ALA A 170 -9.67 5.56 2.50
N GLU A 171 -10.49 6.03 1.56
CA GLU A 171 -10.07 6.78 0.38
C GLU A 171 -10.04 8.28 0.69
N TRP A 172 -8.92 8.92 0.37
CA TRP A 172 -8.78 10.38 0.42
C TRP A 172 -9.41 11.05 -0.80
N ASN A 173 -10.10 12.17 -0.60
CA ASN A 173 -10.77 12.89 -1.70
C ASN A 173 -9.85 13.74 -2.60
N GLY A 174 -8.54 13.77 -2.31
CA GLY A 174 -7.55 14.51 -3.11
C GLY A 174 -7.49 16.02 -2.89
N LYS A 175 -8.35 16.61 -2.04
CA LYS A 175 -8.52 18.07 -1.92
C LYS A 175 -8.27 18.61 -0.52
N ASN A 176 -8.75 17.93 0.51
CA ASN A 176 -8.68 18.35 1.91
C ASN A 176 -8.56 17.10 2.80
N GLN A 177 -8.42 17.23 4.13
CA GLN A 177 -8.29 16.06 5.02
C GLN A 177 -9.58 15.21 5.19
N SER A 178 -10.49 15.22 4.22
CA SER A 178 -11.66 14.36 4.21
C SER A 178 -11.32 12.99 3.63
N PHE A 179 -11.65 11.96 4.40
CA PHE A 179 -11.53 10.55 4.01
C PHE A 179 -12.92 9.92 3.96
N SER A 180 -13.07 8.83 3.21
CA SER A 180 -14.25 7.98 3.34
C SER A 180 -14.31 7.35 4.73
N LYS A 181 -15.46 6.80 5.11
CA LYS A 181 -15.56 6.00 6.33
C LYS A 181 -14.76 4.70 6.19
N GLU A 182 -14.15 4.25 7.28
CA GLU A 182 -13.51 2.93 7.36
C GLU A 182 -14.54 1.81 7.40
N ILE A 183 -14.30 0.77 6.62
CA ILE A 183 -15.19 -0.39 6.49
C ILE A 183 -14.52 -1.57 7.17
N LEU A 184 -15.24 -2.24 8.08
CA LEU A 184 -14.73 -3.43 8.76
C LEU A 184 -14.37 -4.48 7.70
N LYS A 185 -13.16 -5.05 7.81
CA LYS A 185 -12.59 -6.07 6.93
C LYS A 185 -12.57 -7.43 7.62
N GLU A 186 -12.23 -7.45 8.90
CA GLU A 186 -12.16 -8.70 9.67
C GLU A 186 -12.34 -8.44 11.16
N GLU A 187 -12.89 -9.40 11.88
CA GLU A 187 -12.91 -9.38 13.35
C GLU A 187 -12.80 -10.78 13.95
N GLY A 188 -12.23 -10.87 15.15
CA GLY A 188 -12.07 -12.12 15.88
C GLY A 188 -11.23 -11.97 17.15
N GLU A 189 -10.85 -13.09 17.75
CA GLU A 189 -9.98 -13.12 18.93
C GLU A 189 -8.55 -13.46 18.56
N VAL A 190 -7.60 -12.74 19.17
CA VAL A 190 -6.17 -13.02 19.09
C VAL A 190 -5.68 -13.46 20.46
N LYS A 191 -4.87 -14.52 20.48
CA LYS A 191 -4.19 -15.01 21.68
C LYS A 191 -2.73 -15.31 21.37
N ASN A 192 -1.82 -14.71 22.14
CA ASN A 192 -0.36 -14.84 21.94
C ASN A 192 0.10 -14.57 20.50
N ASN A 193 -0.45 -13.53 19.87
CA ASN A 193 -0.27 -13.11 18.48
C ASN A 193 -0.97 -13.98 17.43
N TYR A 194 -1.69 -15.03 17.82
CA TYR A 194 -2.33 -15.93 16.87
C TYR A 194 -3.84 -15.72 16.82
N LYS A 195 -4.41 -15.76 15.61
CA LYS A 195 -5.85 -15.89 15.41
C LYS A 195 -6.35 -17.18 16.08
N VAL A 196 -7.40 -17.08 16.88
CA VAL A 196 -8.07 -18.21 17.53
C VAL A 196 -9.58 -18.09 17.43
N GLY A 197 -10.28 -19.23 17.44
CA GLY A 197 -11.74 -19.25 17.44
C GLY A 197 -12.34 -18.78 16.13
N GLU A 198 -13.57 -18.28 16.19
CA GLU A 198 -14.29 -17.78 15.02
C GLU A 198 -13.76 -16.40 14.58
N TRP A 199 -13.51 -16.27 13.27
CA TRP A 199 -13.13 -15.05 12.60
C TRP A 199 -14.11 -14.76 11.46
N LYS A 200 -14.62 -13.54 11.44
CA LYS A 200 -15.51 -13.06 10.39
C LYS A 200 -14.72 -12.19 9.44
N TYR A 201 -14.91 -12.39 8.15
CA TYR A 201 -14.33 -11.60 7.08
C TYR A 201 -15.45 -10.91 6.32
N TYR A 202 -15.24 -9.64 6.03
CA TYR A 202 -16.22 -8.77 5.41
C TYR A 202 -15.70 -8.32 4.05
N ASN A 203 -16.59 -8.09 3.11
CA ASN A 203 -16.27 -7.50 1.83
C ASN A 203 -16.19 -5.96 1.93
N ASN A 204 -15.87 -5.30 0.82
CA ASN A 204 -15.75 -3.84 0.76
C ASN A 204 -17.09 -3.10 0.97
N GLU A 205 -18.23 -3.79 0.99
CA GLU A 205 -19.53 -3.21 1.35
C GLU A 205 -19.88 -3.41 2.83
N GLY A 206 -18.99 -4.02 3.63
CA GLY A 206 -19.19 -4.31 5.04
C GLY A 206 -20.12 -5.49 5.33
N LYS A 207 -20.39 -6.34 4.33
CA LYS A 207 -21.16 -7.58 4.48
C LYS A 207 -20.23 -8.74 4.78
N ILE A 208 -20.68 -9.69 5.60
CA ILE A 208 -19.93 -10.92 5.86
C ILE A 208 -19.76 -11.67 4.53
N ASP A 209 -18.51 -11.83 4.13
CA ASP A 209 -18.09 -12.59 2.96
C ASP A 209 -17.81 -14.05 3.34
N SER A 210 -17.14 -14.26 4.47
CA SER A 210 -16.85 -15.60 4.98
C SER A 210 -16.66 -15.63 6.49
N VAL A 211 -16.80 -16.82 7.08
CA VAL A 211 -16.50 -17.10 8.48
C VAL A 211 -15.55 -18.29 8.53
N LYS A 212 -14.54 -18.21 9.41
CA LYS A 212 -13.54 -19.26 9.55
C LYS A 212 -13.19 -19.49 11.01
N THR A 213 -12.97 -20.74 11.37
CA THR A 213 -12.55 -21.10 12.73
C THR A 213 -11.08 -21.50 12.74
N TYR A 214 -10.29 -20.80 13.57
CA TYR A 214 -8.87 -21.04 13.75
C TYR A 214 -8.61 -21.93 14.97
N THR A 215 -7.91 -23.03 14.74
CA THR A 215 -7.40 -23.91 15.80
C THR A 215 -5.91 -23.68 16.03
N LEU A 216 -5.35 -24.25 17.11
CA LEU A 216 -3.91 -24.21 17.37
C LEU A 216 -3.06 -24.79 16.21
N LYS A 217 -3.60 -25.74 15.44
CA LYS A 217 -2.88 -26.34 14.29
C LYS A 217 -2.84 -25.41 13.07
N ASP A 218 -3.80 -24.50 13.00
CA ASP A 218 -3.99 -23.56 11.89
C ASP A 218 -3.67 -22.12 12.32
N ALA A 219 -2.93 -21.97 13.42
CA ALA A 219 -2.65 -20.67 14.03
C ALA A 219 -1.95 -19.74 13.04
N VAL A 220 -2.56 -18.56 12.84
CA VAL A 220 -2.04 -17.51 11.95
C VAL A 220 -1.54 -16.36 12.81
N ASP A 221 -0.23 -16.08 12.77
CA ASP A 221 0.34 -14.90 13.42
C ASP A 221 -0.21 -13.63 12.77
N VAL A 222 -0.69 -12.67 13.57
CA VAL A 222 -1.23 -11.39 13.11
C VAL A 222 -0.16 -10.31 12.88
N ARG A 223 1.10 -10.60 13.22
CA ARG A 223 2.22 -9.66 13.08
C ARG A 223 2.85 -9.77 11.70
N PHE A 224 3.02 -8.64 11.02
CA PHE A 224 3.88 -8.52 9.85
C PHE A 224 5.34 -8.16 10.26
N PRO A 225 6.37 -8.79 9.65
CA PRO A 225 6.33 -9.78 8.58
C PRO A 225 6.23 -11.25 9.05
N GLN A 226 6.11 -11.54 10.33
CA GLN A 226 6.10 -12.91 10.88
C GLN A 226 5.08 -13.81 10.17
N CYS A 227 3.89 -13.28 9.94
CA CYS A 227 2.79 -13.91 9.24
C CYS A 227 3.16 -14.43 7.84
N ILE A 228 4.12 -13.83 7.13
CA ILE A 228 4.50 -14.32 5.79
C ILE A 228 5.14 -15.70 5.90
N PHE A 229 5.79 -16.01 7.03
CA PHE A 229 6.45 -17.30 7.28
C PHE A 229 5.51 -18.36 7.84
N ASN A 230 4.20 -18.06 7.96
CA ASN A 230 3.19 -19.06 8.28
C ASN A 230 3.14 -20.16 7.21
N LYS A 231 2.87 -21.39 7.66
CA LYS A 231 2.87 -22.58 6.79
C LYS A 231 1.56 -22.78 6.04
N ASN A 232 0.43 -22.44 6.68
CA ASN A 232 -0.88 -22.90 6.24
C ASN A 232 -1.72 -21.78 5.58
N GLU A 233 -1.48 -20.51 5.92
CA GLU A 233 -2.31 -19.41 5.43
C GLU A 233 -1.51 -18.17 5.01
N PRO A 234 -2.01 -17.43 4.00
CA PRO A 234 -1.39 -16.18 3.60
C PRO A 234 -1.49 -15.12 4.70
N CYS A 235 -0.54 -14.20 4.70
CA CYS A 235 -0.69 -12.98 5.50
C CYS A 235 -1.71 -12.06 4.81
N TYR A 236 -2.85 -11.83 5.47
CA TYR A 236 -4.00 -11.06 4.97
C TYR A 236 -3.85 -9.55 5.17
#